data_AF-A0A940AF06-F1
#
_entry.id   AF-A0A940AF06-F1
#
_cell.length_a   1.000
_cell.length_b   1.000
_cell.length_c   1.000
_cell.angle_alpha   90.00
_cell.angle_beta   90.00
_cell.angle_gamma   90.00
#
_symmetry.space_group_name_H-M   'P 1'
#
loop_
_entity.id
_entity.type
_entity.pdbx_description
1 polymer ?
#
loop_
_entity_poly.entity_id
_entity_poly.type
_entity_poly.pdbx_seq_one_letter_code
_entity_poly.pdbx_strand_id
1 'polypeptide(L)'
;MEHTETRGLRLCKNALNGLIIAGIIILFVSLYYWIIKAGIPYQDPTEALRIKYAINMGIGDELFKVGLITFAIGLIPRIALAIIGQRKK
;
A
#
# COMPACT_ATOMS: atom_id res chain seq x y z
N MET A 1 -20.20 17.17 25.46
CA MET A 1 -19.27 16.02 25.38
C MET A 1 -19.53 15.17 24.13
N GLU A 2 -20.78 15.06 23.66
CA GLU A 2 -21.17 14.33 22.42
C GLU A 2 -20.56 14.89 21.10
N HIS A 3 -20.32 16.20 21.03
CA HIS A 3 -19.76 16.85 19.83
C HIS A 3 -18.27 16.53 19.57
N THR A 4 -17.53 16.11 20.61
CA THR A 4 -16.10 15.79 20.54
C THR A 4 -15.87 14.36 20.04
N GLU A 5 -16.74 13.42 20.45
CA GLU A 5 -16.69 12.01 20.01
C GLU A 5 -16.98 11.86 18.51
N THR A 6 -17.92 12.64 17.98
CA THR A 6 -18.25 12.66 16.55
C THR A 6 -17.11 13.22 15.68
N ARG A 7 -16.32 14.16 16.21
CA ARG A 7 -15.09 14.66 15.55
C ARG A 7 -13.99 13.60 15.55
N GLY A 8 -13.75 12.93 16.67
CA GLY A 8 -12.74 11.87 16.78
C GLY A 8 -12.97 10.73 15.78
N LEU A 9 -14.20 10.23 15.69
CA LEU A 9 -14.55 9.17 14.75
C LEU A 9 -14.33 9.56 13.28
N ARG A 10 -14.61 10.83 12.95
CA ARG A 10 -14.41 11.37 11.59
C ARG A 10 -12.93 11.46 11.23
N LEU A 11 -12.08 11.86 12.18
CA LEU A 11 -10.63 11.87 12.00
C LEU A 11 -10.07 10.46 11.80
N CYS A 12 -10.51 9.47 12.60
CA CYS A 12 -10.10 8.07 12.42
C CYS A 12 -10.48 7.53 11.04
N LYS A 13 -11.69 7.81 10.55
CA LYS A 13 -12.13 7.40 9.20
C LYS A 13 -11.27 8.03 8.11
N ASN A 14 -10.91 9.30 8.26
CA ASN A 14 -10.04 10.01 7.31
C ASN A 14 -8.61 9.46 7.34
N ALA A 15 -8.07 9.14 8.51
CA ALA A 15 -6.76 8.50 8.65
C ALA A 15 -6.72 7.12 7.99
N LEU A 16 -7.74 6.28 8.20
CA LEU A 16 -7.86 4.98 7.54
C LEU A 16 -7.96 5.11 6.01
N ASN A 17 -8.74 6.08 5.51
CA ASN A 17 -8.77 6.42 4.08
C ASN A 17 -7.39 6.81 3.55
N GLY A 18 -6.67 7.65 4.30
CA GLY A 18 -5.31 8.05 3.96
C GLY A 18 -4.36 6.85 3.85
N LEU A 19 -4.43 5.90 4.79
CA LEU A 19 -3.65 4.67 4.77
C LEU A 19 -3.98 3.79 3.55
N ILE A 20 -5.27 3.65 3.21
CA ILE A 20 -5.69 2.90 2.01
C ILE A 20 -5.10 3.53 0.75
N ILE A 21 -5.23 4.85 0.59
CA ILE A 21 -4.71 5.57 -0.59
C ILE A 21 -3.19 5.49 -0.65
N ALA A 22 -2.50 5.69 0.48
CA ALA A 22 -1.05 5.59 0.57
C ALA A 22 -0.57 4.17 0.19
N GLY A 23 -1.22 3.12 0.72
CA GLY A 23 -0.92 1.74 0.36
C GLY A 23 -1.09 1.47 -1.14
N ILE A 24 -2.19 1.95 -1.74
CA ILE A 24 -2.42 1.84 -3.18
C ILE A 24 -1.31 2.53 -3.99
N ILE A 25 -0.92 3.76 -3.62
CA ILE A 25 0.17 4.48 -4.30
C ILE A 25 1.47 3.68 -4.21
N ILE A 26 1.83 3.19 -3.03
CA ILE A 26 3.06 2.41 -2.82
C ILE A 26 3.03 1.13 -3.67
N LEU A 27 1.88 0.45 -3.78
CA LEU A 27 1.71 -0.71 -4.65
C LEU A 27 1.92 -0.36 -6.13
N PHE A 28 1.43 0.79 -6.60
CA PHE A 28 1.69 1.24 -7.98
C PHE A 28 3.18 1.55 -8.20
N VAL A 29 3.86 2.13 -7.21
CA VAL A 29 5.32 2.34 -7.31
C VAL A 29 6.07 1.01 -7.33
N SER A 30 5.66 0.03 -6.53
CA SER A 30 6.21 -1.33 -6.60
C SER A 30 6.07 -1.93 -8.00
N LEU A 31 4.87 -1.85 -8.59
CA LEU A 31 4.62 -2.32 -9.97
C LEU A 31 5.50 -1.60 -10.99
N TYR A 32 5.72 -0.29 -10.82
CA TYR A 32 6.66 0.46 -11.66
C TYR A 32 8.08 -0.11 -11.58
N TYR A 33 8.56 -0.46 -10.38
CA TYR A 33 9.89 -1.08 -10.23
C TYR A 33 9.96 -2.47 -10.86
N TRP A 34 8.93 -3.30 -10.69
CA TRP A 34 8.90 -4.63 -11.32
C TRP A 34 8.78 -4.57 -12.84
N ILE A 35 7.84 -3.81 -13.37
CA ILE A 35 7.48 -3.88 -14.79
C ILE A 35 8.42 -3.00 -15.63
N ILE A 36 8.71 -1.78 -15.16
CA ILE A 36 9.45 -0.79 -15.95
C ILE A 36 10.95 -0.84 -15.67
N LYS A 37 11.36 -0.99 -14.41
CA LYS A 37 12.79 -0.91 -14.02
C LYS A 37 13.51 -2.25 -14.02
N ALA A 38 12.89 -3.31 -13.51
CA ALA A 38 13.44 -4.66 -13.52
C ALA A 38 13.06 -5.35 -14.84
N GLY A 39 11.79 -5.33 -15.19
CA GLY A 39 11.25 -5.86 -16.44
C GLY A 39 11.66 -7.31 -16.69
N ILE A 40 11.68 -7.68 -17.97
CA ILE A 40 12.35 -8.90 -18.42
C ILE A 40 13.82 -8.53 -18.67
N PRO A 41 14.79 -9.13 -17.95
CA PRO A 41 16.20 -8.87 -18.21
C PRO A 41 16.57 -9.22 -19.66
N TYR A 42 17.46 -8.43 -20.27
CA TYR A 42 18.07 -8.82 -21.55
C TYR A 42 18.73 -10.20 -21.43
N GLN A 43 18.75 -10.95 -22.53
CA GLN A 43 19.26 -12.34 -22.58
C GLN A 43 20.75 -12.42 -22.23
N ASP A 44 21.54 -11.44 -22.69
CA ASP A 44 22.98 -11.33 -22.41
C ASP A 44 23.30 -9.96 -21.77
N PRO A 45 22.87 -9.71 -20.52
CA PRO A 45 23.11 -8.43 -19.88
C PRO A 45 24.57 -8.36 -19.42
N THR A 46 25.18 -7.18 -19.55
CA THR A 46 26.45 -6.90 -18.87
C THR A 46 26.28 -7.05 -17.36
N GLU A 47 27.37 -7.35 -16.63
CA GLU A 47 27.30 -7.58 -15.18
C GLU A 47 26.66 -6.40 -14.43
N ALA A 48 27.02 -5.17 -14.83
CA ALA A 48 26.43 -3.96 -14.26
C ALA A 48 24.92 -3.88 -14.48
N LEU A 49 24.42 -4.33 -15.64
CA LEU A 49 23.00 -4.32 -15.96
C LEU A 49 22.25 -5.42 -15.18
N ARG A 50 22.87 -6.59 -15.01
CA ARG A 50 22.34 -7.68 -14.18
C ARG A 50 22.14 -7.25 -12.73
N ILE A 51 23.15 -6.59 -12.14
CA ILE A 51 23.06 -6.02 -10.78
C ILE A 51 21.95 -4.99 -10.69
N LYS A 52 21.84 -4.09 -11.68
CA LYS A 52 20.79 -3.07 -11.72
C LYS A 52 19.39 -3.66 -11.74
N TYR A 53 19.16 -4.74 -12.50
CA TYR A 53 17.88 -5.44 -12.51
C TYR A 53 17.57 -6.08 -11.16
N ALA A 54 18.55 -6.76 -10.55
CA ALA A 54 18.37 -7.38 -9.24
C ALA A 54 18.00 -6.35 -8.16
N ILE A 55 18.67 -5.20 -8.14
CA ILE A 55 18.36 -4.11 -7.21
C ILE A 55 16.94 -3.59 -7.45
N ASN A 56 16.56 -3.30 -8.69
CA ASN A 56 15.22 -2.79 -8.99
C ASN A 56 14.12 -3.80 -8.65
N MET A 57 14.37 -5.09 -8.86
CA MET A 57 13.45 -6.16 -8.49
C MET A 57 13.28 -6.23 -6.96
N GLY A 58 14.38 -6.19 -6.21
CA GLY A 58 14.34 -6.17 -4.74
C GLY A 58 13.63 -4.93 -4.17
N ILE A 59 13.82 -3.75 -4.78
CA ILE A 59 13.06 -2.55 -4.39
C ILE A 59 11.56 -2.77 -4.63
N GLY A 60 11.19 -3.32 -5.79
CA GLY A 60 9.81 -3.67 -6.12
C GLY A 60 9.18 -4.61 -5.09
N ASP A 61 9.90 -5.67 -4.69
CA ASP A 61 9.46 -6.64 -3.70
C ASP A 61 9.21 -6.00 -2.33
N GLU A 62 10.13 -5.15 -1.87
CA GLU A 62 10.01 -4.55 -0.55
C GLU A 62 8.90 -3.49 -0.51
N LEU A 63 8.76 -2.69 -1.57
CA LEU A 63 7.63 -1.77 -1.73
C LEU A 63 6.31 -2.52 -1.81
N PHE A 64 6.27 -3.70 -2.45
CA PHE A 64 5.04 -4.49 -2.52
C PHE A 64 4.58 -4.91 -1.11
N LYS A 65 5.48 -5.46 -0.30
CA LYS A 65 5.18 -5.86 1.08
C LYS A 65 4.70 -4.68 1.91
N VAL A 66 5.44 -3.57 1.89
CA VAL A 66 5.09 -2.36 2.65
C VAL A 66 3.73 -1.82 2.19
N GLY A 67 3.52 -1.67 0.88
CA GLY A 67 2.27 -1.19 0.31
C GLY A 67 1.08 -2.08 0.67
N LEU A 68 1.25 -3.41 0.63
CA LEU A 68 0.22 -4.36 0.99
C LEU A 68 -0.14 -4.29 2.49
N ILE A 69 0.86 -4.20 3.37
CA ILE A 69 0.64 -4.06 4.82
C ILE A 69 -0.05 -2.73 5.12
N THR A 70 0.43 -1.61 4.55
CA THR A 70 -0.18 -0.28 4.75
C THR A 70 -1.64 -0.27 4.27
N PHE A 71 -1.90 -0.85 3.10
CA PHE A 71 -3.26 -1.00 2.57
C PHE A 71 -4.15 -1.83 3.50
N ALA A 72 -3.66 -2.99 3.97
CA ALA A 72 -4.41 -3.88 4.86
C ALA A 72 -4.73 -3.23 6.21
N ILE A 73 -3.78 -2.50 6.81
CA ILE A 73 -3.98 -1.75 8.06
C ILE A 73 -5.03 -0.66 7.89
N GLY A 74 -5.13 -0.03 6.71
CA GLY A 74 -6.21 0.92 6.43
C GLY A 74 -7.57 0.24 6.17
N LEU A 75 -7.57 -0.85 5.40
CA LEU A 75 -8.80 -1.50 4.91
C LEU A 75 -9.50 -2.34 5.98
N ILE A 76 -8.78 -3.17 6.73
CA ILE A 76 -9.37 -4.12 7.68
C ILE A 76 -10.17 -3.39 8.77
N PRO A 77 -9.61 -2.37 9.48
CA PRO A 77 -10.37 -1.65 10.51
C PRO A 77 -11.56 -0.90 9.91
N ARG A 78 -11.44 -0.38 8.69
CA ARG A 78 -12.55 0.30 8.01
C ARG A 78 -13.72 -0.64 7.75
N ILE A 79 -13.45 -1.86 7.28
CA ILE A 79 -14.47 -2.89 7.06
C ILE A 79 -15.09 -3.30 8.40
N ALA A 80 -14.28 -3.54 9.44
CA ALA A 80 -14.78 -3.89 10.77
C ALA A 80 -15.73 -2.82 11.34
N LEU A 81 -15.36 -1.54 11.24
CA LEU A 81 -16.22 -0.43 11.66
C LEU A 81 -17.52 -0.35 10.87
N ALA A 82 -17.48 -0.63 9.56
CA ALA A 82 -18.68 -0.64 8.73
C ALA A 82 -19.65 -1.77 9.15
N ILE A 83 -19.14 -2.98 9.39
CA ILE A 83 -19.93 -4.13 9.84
C ILE A 83 -20.56 -3.87 11.20
N ILE A 84 -19.79 -3.37 12.17
CA ILE A 84 -20.31 -3.04 13.51
C ILE A 84 -21.39 -1.95 13.43
N GLY A 85 -21.20 -0.95 12.56
CA GLY A 85 -22.18 0.11 12.34
C GLY A 85 -23.50 -0.39 11.74
N GLN A 86 -23.47 -1.41 10.90
CA GLN A 86 -24.70 -1.99 10.32
C GLN A 86 -25.48 -2.85 11.32
N ARG A 87 -24.84 -3.45 12.32
CA ARG A 87 -25.50 -4.22 13.38
C ARG A 87 -26.29 -3.36 14.38
N LYS A 88 -26.02 -2.05 14.44
CA LYS A 88 -26.69 -1.10 15.34
C LYS A 88 -27.89 -0.39 14.69
N LYS A 89 -28.13 -0.58 13.39
CA LYS A 89 -29.34 -0.13 12.69
C LYS A 89 -30.37 -1.25 12.69
#